data_AF-A0A728EV55-F1
#
_entry.id   AF-A0A728EV55-F1
#
_cell.length_a   1.000
_cell.length_b   1.000
_cell.length_c   1.000
_cell.angle_alpha   90.00
_cell.angle_beta   90.00
_cell.angle_gamma   90.00
#
_symmetry.space_group_name_H-M   'P 1'
#
loop_
_entity.id
_entity.type
_entity.pdbx_description
1 polymer ?
#
loop_
_entity_poly.entity_id
_entity_poly.type
_entity_poly.pdbx_seq_one_letter_code
_entity_poly.pdbx_strand_id
1 'polypeptide(L)' 'ILQAGIPIVEGPVERTGATGEIMSIYIRDPDGNLIEISQYV' A
#
# COMPACT_ATOMS: atom_id res chain seq x y z
N ILE A 1 1.29 -0.25 -10.32
CA ILE A 1 1.47 -1.56 -9.66
C ILE A 1 0.93 -2.70 -10.52
N LEU A 2 -0.35 -2.71 -10.89
CA LEU A 2 -0.92 -3.79 -11.73
C LEU A 2 -0.24 -3.95 -13.09
N GLN A 3 0.13 -2.85 -13.76
CA GLN A 3 0.87 -2.90 -15.02
C GLN A 3 2.26 -3.55 -14.87
N ALA A 4 2.87 -3.48 -13.69
CA ALA A 4 4.16 -4.09 -13.39
C ALA A 4 4.03 -5.56 -12.94
N GLY A 5 2.81 -6.13 -12.91
CA GLY A 5 2.57 -7.51 -12.49
C GLY A 5 2.78 -7.77 -11.00
N ILE A 6 2.87 -6.71 -10.18
CA ILE A 6 3.05 -6.84 -8.73
C ILE A 6 1.69 -7.12 -8.07
N PRO A 7 1.54 -8.22 -7.31
CA PRO A 7 0.29 -8.52 -6.62
C PRO A 7 0.05 -7.53 -5.48
N ILE A 8 -1.17 -7.03 -5.39
CA ILE A 8 -1.63 -6.23 -4.26
C ILE A 8 -2.06 -7.20 -3.16
N VAL A 9 -1.49 -7.04 -1.97
CA VAL A 9 -1.86 -7.80 -0.77
C VAL A 9 -3.21 -7.32 -0.26
N GLU A 10 -3.37 -6.01 -0.16
CA GLU A 10 -4.59 -5.34 0.31
C GLU A 10 -4.59 -3.90 -0.22
N GLY A 11 -5.74 -3.35 -0.59
CA GLY A 11 -5.83 -1.97 -1.07
C GLY A 11 -6.61 -1.78 -2.38
N PRO A 12 -7.07 -0.56 -2.68
CA PRO A 12 -6.95 0.66 -1.86
C PRO A 12 -7.89 0.65 -0.64
N VAL A 13 -7.35 0.93 0.55
CA VAL A 13 -8.10 0.97 1.82
C VAL A 13 -7.77 2.23 2.62
N GLU A 14 -8.74 2.71 3.41
CA GLU A 14 -8.51 3.79 4.37
C GLU A 14 -7.70 3.27 5.57
N ARG A 15 -6.75 4.11 6.00
CA ARG A 15 -5.90 3.90 7.18
C ARG A 15 -5.66 5.23 7.89
N THR A 16 -5.15 5.14 9.11
CA THR A 16 -4.70 6.30 9.89
C THR A 16 -3.21 6.47 9.71
N GLY A 17 -2.79 7.53 9.03
CA GLY A 17 -1.41 7.98 8.96
C GLY A 17 -0.99 8.77 10.22
N ALA A 18 0.28 9.15 10.26
CA ALA A 18 0.84 9.85 11.42
C ALA A 18 0.17 11.23 11.68
N THR A 19 -0.33 11.89 10.64
CA THR A 19 -0.93 13.24 10.75
C THR A 19 -2.36 13.32 10.23
N GLY A 20 -3.02 12.22 9.89
CA GLY A 20 -4.37 12.23 9.33
C GLY A 20 -4.74 10.95 8.60
N GLU A 21 -5.91 10.94 7.96
CA GLU A 21 -6.39 9.82 7.15
C GLU A 21 -5.56 9.67 5.86
N ILE A 22 -5.27 8.43 5.49
CA ILE A 22 -4.51 8.08 4.29
C ILE A 22 -5.23 6.95 3.54
N MET A 23 -5.06 6.94 2.22
CA MET A 23 -5.40 5.80 1.37
C MET A 23 -4.14 4.99 1.11
N SER A 24 -4.16 3.72 1.52
CA SER A 24 -3.01 2.83 1.45
C SER A 24 -3.25 1.63 0.54
N ILE A 25 -2.17 1.17 -0.08
CA ILE A 25 -2.07 -0.13 -0.76
C ILE A 25 -0.84 -0.87 -0.23
N TYR A 26 -0.95 -2.18 -0.11
CA TYR A 26 0.07 -3.06 0.42
C TYR A 26 0.56 -4.02 -0.65
N ILE A 27 1.87 -4.20 -0.75
CA ILE A 27 2.53 -5.15 -1.67
C ILE A 27 3.65 -5.90 -0.94
N ARG A 28 4.19 -6.95 -1.57
CA ARG A 28 5.43 -7.59 -1.13
C ARG A 28 6.57 -7.29 -2.09
N ASP A 29 7.75 -7.04 -1.55
CA ASP A 29 8.99 -7.03 -2.33
C ASP A 29 9.50 -8.47 -2.58
N PRO A 30 10.59 -8.66 -3.36
CA PRO A 30 11.13 -9.99 -3.62
C PRO A 30 11.64 -10.75 -2.38
N ASP A 31 12.03 -10.05 -1.33
CA ASP A 31 12.47 -10.63 -0.05
C ASP A 31 11.27 -10.98 0.87
N GLY A 32 10.05 -10.61 0.46
CA GLY A 32 8.81 -10.87 1.17
C GLY A 32 8.46 -9.79 2.21
N ASN A 33 9.21 -8.69 2.27
CA ASN A 33 8.89 -7.56 3.15
C ASN A 33 7.56 -6.95 2.74
N LEU A 34 6.78 -6.53 3.75
CA LEU A 34 5.52 -5.82 3.52
C LEU A 34 5.82 -4.35 3.27
N ILE A 35 5.44 -3.86 2.09
CA ILE A 35 5.59 -2.46 1.70
C ILE A 35 4.21 -1.81 1.68
N GLU A 36 4.07 -0.70 2.40
CA GLU A 36 2.90 0.17 2.35
C GLU A 36 3.22 1.38 1.47
N ILE A 37 2.35 1.62 0.48
CA ILE A 37 2.37 2.83 -0.33
C ILE A 37 1.08 3.57 -0.01
N SER A 38 1.20 4.82 0.46
CA SER A 38 0.05 5.58 0.92
C SER A 38 0.05 7.01 0.39
N GLN A 39 -1.15 7.60 0.36
CA GLN A 39 -1.38 8.98 0.01
C GLN A 39 -2.30 9.61 1.07
N TYR A 40 -1.97 10.82 1.54
CA TYR A 40 -2.92 11.61 2.34
C TYR A 40 -4.17 11.93 1.52
N VAL A 41 -5.33 11.83 2.19
CA VAL A 41 -6.63 12.22 1.63
C VAL A 41 -6.71 13.73 1.48
#